data_AF-A0A831L7Q3-F1
#
_entry.id   AF-A0A831L7Q3-F1
#
_cell.length_a   1.000
_cell.length_b   1.000
_cell.length_c   1.000
_cell.angle_alpha   90.00
_cell.angle_beta   90.00
_cell.angle_gamma   90.00
#
_symmetry.space_group_name_H-M   'P 1'
#
loop_
_entity.id
_entity.type
_entity.pdbx_description
1 polymer ?
#
loop_
_entity_poly.entity_id
_entity_poly.type
_entity_poly.pdbx_seq_one_letter_code
_entity_poly.pdbx_strand_id
1 'polypeptide(L)'
;MRLTNSAILLGLLVLGCASRDGLPPGGENQSGEQEIQTRRLRPDDLEYLGAFRMPQNTPGDTWEWSGAAGGLSYRCDGDPHGKMDGYPGSLFATGHAWRMQVAEISIPAPEFPLNRDAGSLPPAETIQSFHAVPGRLIDVERMEILRAGLEFVPRGVGGTASRLFFCWAEHFQDNGPSHGSCDPDLPVPDTAGPWWVSQVDIYAANDYLFSIPEQWSIRNAPGCFLATGRFRDGGWSGQGPVLIALNPGNTDTPPAPGEALDNRPLILYDSSETAGESSRTMEGYHHSDEWTGGAWIDYSPFRAVVFVGTKGRGNCWYGDRDGPCQDCRGERGWWSDRFEGGVLFYDPHELEAVARGEAAPHDPQPYAFMVVDEVLLHVDSIQQWHHLGPCAWDPIHGILYISEPMADYARSVIHAWKIR
;
A
#
# COMPACT_ATOMS: atom_id res chain seq x y z
N MET A 1 -73.62 37.17 -6.61
CA MET A 1 -73.79 36.78 -8.02
C MET A 1 -73.82 35.26 -8.04
N ARG A 2 -75.00 34.59 -7.90
CA ARG A 2 -75.88 34.14 -9.00
C ARG A 2 -75.05 33.58 -10.17
N LEU A 3 -75.13 32.35 -10.65
CA LEU A 3 -76.14 31.27 -10.66
C LEU A 3 -75.37 30.01 -11.17
N THR A 4 -75.38 28.87 -10.47
CA THR A 4 -76.20 27.65 -10.70
C THR A 4 -75.98 26.91 -12.03
N ASN A 5 -75.72 25.61 -11.94
CA ASN A 5 -76.53 24.48 -12.46
C ASN A 5 -75.66 23.22 -12.55
N SER A 6 -76.10 21.98 -12.31
CA SER A 6 -77.30 21.41 -11.70
C SER A 6 -77.05 19.90 -11.57
N ALA A 7 -77.58 19.32 -10.48
CA ALA A 7 -78.23 18.00 -10.31
C ALA A 7 -77.65 16.74 -11.01
N ILE A 8 -77.65 15.54 -10.40
CA ILE A 8 -78.84 14.77 -10.00
C ILE A 8 -78.50 13.76 -8.90
N LEU A 9 -79.43 13.63 -7.97
CA LEU A 9 -79.54 12.67 -6.87
C LEU A 9 -80.42 11.49 -7.30
N LEU A 10 -80.07 10.25 -6.93
CA LEU A 10 -80.94 9.08 -6.66
C LEU A 10 -79.96 7.90 -6.37
N GLY A 11 -80.07 7.02 -5.39
CA GLY A 11 -81.17 6.59 -4.55
C GLY A 11 -81.16 5.06 -4.49
N LEU A 12 -81.11 4.51 -3.27
CA LEU A 12 -81.46 3.14 -2.81
C LEU A 12 -80.44 1.98 -2.73
N LEU A 13 -80.52 1.39 -1.53
CA LEU A 13 -80.01 0.12 -0.99
C LEU A 13 -80.18 -1.11 -1.90
N VAL A 14 -79.23 -2.04 -1.81
CA VAL A 14 -79.50 -3.49 -1.70
C VAL A 14 -78.45 -4.15 -0.79
N LEU A 15 -78.92 -4.84 0.27
CA LEU A 15 -78.15 -5.87 1.00
C LEU A 15 -78.01 -7.12 0.13
N GLY A 16 -76.83 -7.73 0.09
CA GLY A 16 -76.66 -9.06 -0.50
C GLY A 16 -75.29 -9.66 -0.26
N CYS A 17 -75.18 -10.57 0.70
CA CYS A 17 -74.06 -11.49 0.83
C CYS A 17 -74.04 -12.46 -0.36
N ALA A 18 -72.88 -12.64 -1.01
CA ALA A 18 -72.42 -13.95 -1.51
C ALA A 18 -70.98 -13.84 -2.03
N SER A 19 -70.27 -14.92 -1.78
CA SER A 19 -68.84 -15.19 -1.90
C SER A 19 -68.30 -15.47 -3.31
N ARG A 20 -66.96 -15.35 -3.41
CA ARG A 20 -65.99 -16.02 -4.32
C ARG A 20 -65.92 -15.54 -5.78
N ASP A 21 -64.82 -14.89 -6.17
CA ASP A 21 -63.65 -15.58 -6.76
C ASP A 21 -62.44 -14.65 -7.03
N GLY A 22 -61.25 -15.16 -6.69
CA GLY A 22 -59.90 -14.88 -7.20
C GLY A 22 -59.47 -13.50 -7.68
N LEU A 23 -58.72 -12.77 -6.84
CA LEU A 23 -57.66 -11.83 -7.25
C LEU A 23 -56.35 -12.28 -6.56
N PRO A 24 -55.20 -12.33 -7.26
CA PRO A 24 -53.93 -12.73 -6.65
C PRO A 24 -53.44 -11.65 -5.67
N PRO A 25 -52.81 -12.01 -4.54
CA PRO A 25 -52.26 -11.03 -3.62
C PRO A 25 -51.00 -10.40 -4.23
N GLY A 26 -50.86 -9.09 -4.02
CA GLY A 26 -49.71 -8.31 -4.45
C GLY A 26 -48.40 -8.90 -3.90
N GLY A 27 -47.43 -9.03 -4.79
CA GLY A 27 -46.05 -9.29 -4.42
C GLY A 27 -45.49 -8.07 -3.70
N GLU A 28 -45.17 -8.24 -2.43
CA GLU A 28 -44.24 -7.37 -1.73
C GLU A 28 -42.92 -7.37 -2.50
N ASN A 29 -42.54 -6.22 -3.04
CA ASN A 29 -41.21 -6.00 -3.56
C ASN A 29 -40.26 -5.90 -2.35
N GLN A 30 -39.84 -7.05 -1.83
CA GLN A 30 -38.67 -7.13 -0.97
C GLN A 30 -37.44 -6.96 -1.87
N SER A 31 -37.08 -5.70 -2.15
CA SER A 31 -35.72 -5.38 -2.56
C SER A 31 -34.82 -5.57 -1.33
N GLY A 32 -34.49 -6.83 -1.04
CA GLY A 32 -33.40 -7.14 -0.14
C GLY A 32 -32.12 -6.69 -0.82
N GLU A 33 -31.55 -5.57 -0.35
CA GLU A 33 -30.12 -5.35 -0.47
C GLU A 33 -29.46 -6.55 0.23
N GLN A 34 -28.96 -7.50 -0.56
CA GLN A 34 -28.07 -8.52 -0.01
C GLN A 34 -26.83 -7.79 0.46
N GLU A 35 -26.69 -7.67 1.78
CA GLU A 35 -25.45 -7.24 2.43
C GLU A 35 -24.33 -8.14 1.89
N ILE A 36 -23.45 -7.56 1.07
CA ILE A 36 -22.31 -8.31 0.51
C ILE A 36 -21.45 -8.68 1.71
N GLN A 37 -21.43 -9.96 2.06
CA GLN A 37 -20.53 -10.47 3.09
C GLN A 37 -19.10 -10.20 2.64
N THR A 38 -18.42 -9.34 3.39
CA THR A 38 -16.98 -9.12 3.22
C THR A 38 -16.24 -10.42 3.56
N ARG A 39 -15.15 -10.67 2.84
CA ARG A 39 -14.35 -11.87 2.98
C ARG A 39 -12.87 -11.47 3.12
N ARG A 40 -12.14 -12.14 4.00
CA ARG A 40 -10.68 -12.05 4.04
C ARG A 40 -10.08 -12.54 2.72
N LEU A 41 -9.22 -11.73 2.11
CA LEU A 41 -8.40 -12.18 0.99
C LEU A 41 -7.48 -13.32 1.45
N ARG A 42 -7.34 -14.38 0.66
CA ARG A 42 -6.39 -15.47 0.95
C ARG A 42 -5.29 -15.49 -0.12
N PRO A 43 -4.12 -16.08 0.18
CA PRO A 43 -3.09 -16.31 -0.83
C PRO A 43 -3.64 -16.92 -2.14
N ASP A 44 -4.49 -17.94 -2.04
CA ASP A 44 -5.05 -18.63 -3.23
C ASP A 44 -6.04 -17.77 -4.06
N ASP A 45 -6.48 -16.63 -3.53
CA ASP A 45 -7.32 -15.67 -4.25
C ASP A 45 -6.50 -14.76 -5.18
N LEU A 46 -5.16 -14.76 -5.06
CA LEU A 46 -4.24 -14.03 -5.92
C LEU A 46 -3.70 -14.91 -7.04
N GLU A 47 -3.85 -14.44 -8.28
CA GLU A 47 -3.32 -15.07 -9.48
C GLU A 47 -2.13 -14.28 -10.02
N TYR A 48 -0.99 -14.94 -10.18
CA TYR A 48 0.16 -14.33 -10.81
C TYR A 48 -0.08 -14.11 -12.31
N LEU A 49 0.09 -12.87 -12.78
CA LEU A 49 -0.12 -12.47 -14.17
C LEU A 49 1.18 -12.44 -14.98
N GLY A 50 2.34 -12.48 -14.32
CA GLY A 50 3.63 -12.27 -14.95
C GLY A 50 4.31 -11.00 -14.43
N ALA A 51 5.29 -10.53 -15.18
CA ALA A 51 6.10 -9.37 -14.84
C ALA A 51 6.43 -8.49 -16.06
N PHE A 52 6.98 -7.31 -15.80
CA PHE A 52 7.49 -6.39 -16.82
C PHE A 52 8.70 -5.61 -16.31
N ARG A 53 9.48 -5.06 -17.24
CA ARG A 53 10.75 -4.38 -16.93
C ARG A 53 10.53 -2.89 -16.73
N MET A 54 11.36 -2.30 -15.87
CA MET A 54 11.53 -0.85 -15.82
C MET A 54 12.08 -0.32 -17.15
N PRO A 55 11.84 0.96 -17.51
CA PRO A 55 12.41 1.56 -18.71
C PRO A 55 13.94 1.43 -18.75
N GLN A 56 14.51 1.32 -19.95
CA GLN A 56 15.97 1.29 -20.08
C GLN A 56 16.61 2.64 -19.82
N ASN A 57 16.00 3.70 -20.34
CA ASN A 57 16.49 5.07 -20.19
C ASN A 57 15.31 5.97 -19.81
N THR A 58 15.48 6.72 -18.74
CA THR A 58 14.56 7.75 -18.29
C THR A 58 15.39 9.02 -18.08
N PRO A 59 15.06 10.15 -18.72
CA PRO A 59 15.87 11.36 -18.58
C PRO A 59 15.99 11.83 -17.12
N GLY A 60 17.16 12.39 -16.77
CA GLY A 60 17.45 12.97 -15.45
C GLY A 60 18.24 12.07 -14.50
N ASP A 61 18.00 10.75 -14.53
CA ASP A 61 18.62 9.79 -13.61
C ASP A 61 18.60 8.36 -14.19
N THR A 62 18.91 7.33 -13.38
CA THR A 62 18.88 5.91 -13.76
C THR A 62 17.98 5.11 -12.81
N TRP A 63 17.63 3.89 -13.22
CA TRP A 63 16.92 2.90 -12.40
C TRP A 63 17.89 1.96 -11.66
N GLU A 64 19.18 2.27 -11.60
CA GLU A 64 20.17 1.37 -11.00
C GLU A 64 20.00 1.30 -9.48
N TRP A 65 19.99 0.06 -8.98
CA TRP A 65 19.71 -0.32 -7.59
C TRP A 65 18.32 0.13 -7.11
N SER A 66 17.41 0.51 -8.01
CA SER A 66 16.05 0.90 -7.63
C SER A 66 15.30 -0.29 -7.03
N GLY A 67 14.39 -0.01 -6.09
CA GLY A 67 13.35 -0.95 -5.68
C GLY A 67 13.68 -1.90 -4.54
N ALA A 68 14.84 -1.84 -3.88
CA ALA A 68 15.01 -2.56 -2.60
C ALA A 68 14.43 -1.75 -1.41
N ALA A 69 14.64 -0.43 -1.46
CA ALA A 69 14.10 0.55 -0.52
C ALA A 69 13.67 1.73 -1.37
N GLY A 70 12.39 2.08 -1.40
CA GLY A 70 11.86 3.05 -2.35
C GLY A 70 10.35 3.01 -2.41
N GLY A 71 9.73 3.94 -3.14
CA GLY A 71 8.28 4.00 -3.27
C GLY A 71 7.79 3.54 -4.64
N LEU A 72 6.62 2.92 -4.66
CA LEU A 72 5.88 2.54 -5.86
C LEU A 72 4.41 2.89 -5.64
N SER A 73 3.77 3.56 -6.60
CA SER A 73 2.36 3.94 -6.47
C SER A 73 1.64 3.84 -7.80
N TYR A 74 0.39 3.37 -7.78
CA TYR A 74 -0.48 3.32 -8.95
C TYR A 74 -1.18 4.67 -9.16
N ARG A 75 -1.21 5.12 -10.42
CA ARG A 75 -1.94 6.32 -10.85
C ARG A 75 -3.05 5.92 -11.82
N CYS A 76 -4.28 5.96 -11.33
CA CYS A 76 -5.45 5.50 -12.08
C CYS A 76 -5.81 6.34 -13.31
N ASP A 77 -5.44 7.63 -13.33
CA ASP A 77 -5.64 8.54 -14.46
C ASP A 77 -4.38 8.72 -15.31
N GLY A 78 -3.33 7.94 -15.03
CA GLY A 78 -2.09 7.90 -15.79
C GLY A 78 -2.25 7.23 -17.15
N ASP A 79 -1.28 7.47 -18.03
CA ASP A 79 -1.22 6.90 -19.39
C ASP A 79 -2.57 6.86 -20.16
N PRO A 80 -3.34 7.96 -20.27
CA PRO A 80 -4.67 7.95 -20.87
C PRO A 80 -4.67 7.64 -22.39
N HIS A 81 -3.49 7.60 -23.00
CA HIS A 81 -3.26 7.26 -24.40
C HIS A 81 -2.42 5.98 -24.56
N GLY A 82 -2.27 5.22 -23.48
CA GLY A 82 -1.56 3.97 -23.43
C GLY A 82 -2.17 2.90 -24.31
N LYS A 83 -1.50 1.75 -24.38
CA LYS A 83 -1.98 0.61 -25.16
C LYS A 83 -3.27 0.06 -24.53
N MET A 84 -4.19 -0.37 -25.37
CA MET A 84 -5.41 -1.06 -24.93
C MET A 84 -5.13 -2.54 -24.67
N ASP A 85 -4.18 -2.84 -23.78
CA ASP A 85 -3.71 -4.20 -23.47
C ASP A 85 -4.30 -4.77 -22.16
N GLY A 86 -5.16 -4.00 -21.49
CA GLY A 86 -5.85 -4.40 -20.26
C GLY A 86 -5.22 -3.88 -18.97
N TYR A 87 -4.16 -3.07 -19.06
CA TYR A 87 -3.42 -2.51 -17.91
C TYR A 87 -3.37 -0.98 -17.97
N PRO A 88 -4.51 -0.30 -17.81
CA PRO A 88 -4.57 1.16 -17.87
C PRO A 88 -3.94 1.80 -16.62
N GLY A 89 -3.60 3.07 -16.73
CA GLY A 89 -2.93 3.81 -15.67
C GLY A 89 -1.41 3.76 -15.82
N SER A 90 -0.73 4.22 -14.79
CA SER A 90 0.73 4.26 -14.74
C SER A 90 1.25 3.99 -13.33
N LEU A 91 2.56 3.86 -13.18
CA LEU A 91 3.23 3.76 -11.90
C LEU A 91 4.16 4.96 -11.67
N PHE A 92 4.06 5.58 -10.50
CA PHE A 92 5.16 6.37 -9.96
C PHE A 92 6.15 5.45 -9.26
N ALA A 93 7.44 5.65 -9.51
CA ALA A 93 8.50 4.88 -8.86
C ALA A 93 9.70 5.75 -8.51
N THR A 94 10.35 5.44 -7.38
CA THR A 94 11.66 6.00 -7.06
C THR A 94 12.75 5.31 -7.89
N GLY A 95 13.65 6.10 -8.48
CA GLY A 95 14.78 5.64 -9.29
C GLY A 95 15.97 5.18 -8.46
N HIS A 96 17.16 5.64 -8.85
CA HIS A 96 18.43 5.24 -8.26
C HIS A 96 18.45 5.32 -6.72
N ALA A 97 18.92 4.26 -6.06
CA ALA A 97 18.84 4.09 -4.59
C ALA A 97 19.47 5.24 -3.77
N TRP A 98 20.46 5.94 -4.31
CA TRP A 98 21.13 7.05 -3.61
C TRP A 98 20.50 8.43 -3.86
N ARG A 99 19.60 8.55 -4.85
CA ARG A 99 19.02 9.84 -5.24
C ARG A 99 17.50 9.89 -5.05
N MET A 100 16.83 8.73 -5.14
CA MET A 100 15.39 8.56 -4.94
C MET A 100 14.54 9.58 -5.71
N GLN A 101 15.00 10.00 -6.90
CA GLN A 101 14.18 10.82 -7.79
C GLN A 101 12.98 10.02 -8.26
N VAL A 102 11.86 10.69 -8.47
CA VAL A 102 10.59 10.05 -8.87
C VAL A 102 10.40 10.21 -10.36
N ALA A 103 9.97 9.15 -11.04
CA ALA A 103 9.50 9.18 -12.42
C ALA A 103 8.15 8.46 -12.54
N GLU A 104 7.43 8.71 -13.64
CA GLU A 104 6.19 8.01 -14.00
C GLU A 104 6.44 7.10 -15.20
N ILE A 105 6.01 5.85 -15.13
CA ILE A 105 6.19 4.83 -16.16
C ILE A 105 4.86 4.19 -16.55
N SER A 106 4.74 3.76 -17.81
CA SER A 106 3.58 2.99 -18.26
C SER A 106 3.57 1.57 -17.68
N ILE A 107 2.41 0.91 -17.77
CA ILE A 107 2.23 -0.48 -17.36
C ILE A 107 1.96 -1.30 -18.63
N PRO A 108 2.96 -2.02 -19.18
CA PRO A 108 2.70 -2.95 -20.26
C PRO A 108 2.01 -4.21 -19.70
N ALA A 109 1.28 -4.92 -20.56
CA ALA A 109 0.78 -6.26 -20.25
C ALA A 109 1.90 -7.16 -19.68
N PRO A 110 1.82 -7.61 -18.41
CA PRO A 110 2.81 -8.50 -17.82
C PRO A 110 2.87 -9.84 -18.56
N GLU A 111 4.08 -10.41 -18.65
CA GLU A 111 4.30 -11.71 -19.27
C GLU A 111 5.04 -12.65 -18.32
N PHE A 112 4.89 -13.96 -18.54
CA PHE A 112 5.67 -14.95 -17.79
C PHE A 112 7.12 -14.93 -18.29
N PRO A 113 8.11 -14.79 -17.38
CA PRO A 113 9.51 -14.75 -17.77
C PRO A 113 9.95 -16.11 -18.34
N LEU A 114 10.32 -16.13 -19.62
CA LEU A 114 10.79 -17.35 -20.27
C LEU A 114 12.14 -17.74 -19.70
N ASN A 115 12.26 -18.97 -19.18
CA ASN A 115 13.48 -19.49 -18.56
C ASN A 115 14.04 -18.61 -17.42
N ARG A 116 13.18 -17.87 -16.71
CA ARG A 116 13.58 -16.89 -15.69
C ARG A 116 14.53 -15.79 -16.21
N ASP A 117 14.39 -15.41 -17.48
CA ASP A 117 15.16 -14.33 -18.10
C ASP A 117 14.34 -13.03 -18.14
N ALA A 118 14.80 -12.01 -17.40
CA ALA A 118 14.21 -10.68 -17.44
C ALA A 118 14.25 -10.05 -18.85
N GLY A 119 15.21 -10.44 -19.70
CA GLY A 119 15.31 -9.96 -21.08
C GLY A 119 14.12 -10.35 -21.97
N SER A 120 13.34 -11.36 -21.57
CA SER A 120 12.13 -11.80 -22.27
C SER A 120 10.89 -10.96 -21.95
N LEU A 121 10.93 -10.15 -20.89
CA LEU A 121 9.79 -9.40 -20.39
C LEU A 121 9.56 -8.10 -21.18
N PRO A 122 8.30 -7.65 -21.30
CA PRO A 122 7.98 -6.39 -21.96
C PRO A 122 8.52 -5.19 -21.16
N PRO A 123 9.10 -4.18 -21.83
CA PRO A 123 9.57 -2.97 -21.15
C PRO A 123 8.45 -1.94 -20.97
N ALA A 124 8.39 -1.32 -19.81
CA ALA A 124 7.65 -0.09 -19.58
C ALA A 124 8.29 1.10 -20.34
N GLU A 125 7.48 2.12 -20.59
CA GLU A 125 7.90 3.37 -21.21
C GLU A 125 7.91 4.50 -20.18
N THR A 126 8.78 5.50 -20.36
CA THR A 126 8.79 6.70 -19.50
C THR A 126 7.66 7.64 -19.92
N ILE A 127 6.80 8.01 -18.97
CA ILE A 127 5.75 9.01 -19.14
C ILE A 127 6.24 10.36 -18.63
N GLN A 128 6.76 10.39 -17.41
CA GLN A 128 7.41 11.58 -16.83
C GLN A 128 8.85 11.24 -16.47
N SER A 129 9.78 12.16 -16.78
CA SER A 129 11.21 12.01 -16.46
C SER A 129 11.46 12.12 -14.96
N PHE A 130 12.68 11.83 -14.51
CA PHE A 130 13.03 11.90 -13.11
C PHE A 130 12.98 13.33 -12.56
N HIS A 131 12.39 13.47 -11.38
CA HIS A 131 12.31 14.72 -10.62
C HIS A 131 12.72 14.51 -9.16
N ALA A 132 13.53 15.43 -8.64
CA ALA A 132 13.94 15.45 -7.24
C ALA A 132 12.82 16.03 -6.35
N VAL A 133 11.73 15.29 -6.19
CA VAL A 133 10.61 15.66 -5.30
C VAL A 133 11.07 15.92 -3.85
N PRO A 134 11.79 15.00 -3.17
CA PRO A 134 12.26 15.24 -1.80
C PRO A 134 13.32 16.33 -1.70
N GLY A 135 14.19 16.45 -2.71
CA GLY A 135 15.24 17.48 -2.79
C GLY A 135 14.70 18.93 -2.72
N ARG A 136 13.38 19.11 -2.84
CA ARG A 136 12.68 20.39 -2.64
C ARG A 136 12.47 20.74 -1.17
N LEU A 137 12.49 19.74 -0.28
CA LEU A 137 12.16 19.87 1.14
C LEU A 137 13.32 19.49 2.07
N ILE A 138 14.14 18.51 1.67
CA ILE A 138 15.20 17.90 2.47
C ILE A 138 16.45 17.66 1.61
N ASP A 139 17.63 17.69 2.24
CA ASP A 139 18.90 17.43 1.56
C ASP A 139 19.17 15.92 1.47
N VAL A 140 18.55 15.27 0.49
CA VAL A 140 18.63 13.82 0.25
C VAL A 140 20.07 13.34 0.01
N GLU A 141 20.93 14.19 -0.53
CA GLU A 141 22.33 13.85 -0.82
C GLU A 141 23.16 13.61 0.44
N ARG A 142 22.65 14.02 1.61
CA ARG A 142 23.29 13.81 2.91
C ARG A 142 22.79 12.59 3.66
N MET A 143 21.71 11.97 3.22
CA MET A 143 21.09 10.84 3.88
C MET A 143 21.79 9.53 3.52
N GLU A 144 21.95 8.65 4.51
CA GLU A 144 22.59 7.35 4.32
C GLU A 144 21.57 6.21 4.26
N ILE A 145 21.66 5.38 3.21
CA ILE A 145 20.79 4.20 3.00
C ILE A 145 19.30 4.61 3.07
N LEU A 146 18.89 5.31 2.02
CA LEU A 146 17.57 5.91 1.90
C LEU A 146 16.43 4.89 1.99
N ARG A 147 15.29 5.39 2.46
CA ARG A 147 13.99 4.73 2.57
C ARG A 147 12.92 5.71 2.07
N ALA A 148 11.88 5.23 1.40
CA ALA A 148 10.86 6.12 0.84
C ALA A 148 9.54 5.41 0.59
N GLY A 149 8.44 6.12 0.84
CA GLY A 149 7.08 5.69 0.45
C GLY A 149 6.47 6.69 -0.52
N LEU A 150 5.63 6.21 -1.44
CA LEU A 150 4.87 7.03 -2.40
C LEU A 150 3.41 6.57 -2.40
N GLU A 151 2.47 7.51 -2.47
CA GLU A 151 1.06 7.20 -2.71
C GLU A 151 0.40 8.33 -3.51
N PHE A 152 -0.16 7.98 -4.67
CA PHE A 152 -1.00 8.86 -5.46
C PHE A 152 -2.44 8.77 -4.95
N VAL A 153 -2.97 9.91 -4.50
CA VAL A 153 -4.36 10.05 -4.10
C VAL A 153 -5.09 10.83 -5.18
N PRO A 154 -6.09 10.24 -5.87
CA PRO A 154 -6.85 10.93 -6.89
C PRO A 154 -7.80 11.95 -6.26
N ARG A 155 -8.21 12.95 -7.06
CA ARG A 155 -9.22 13.92 -6.66
C ARG A 155 -10.47 13.24 -6.14
N GLY A 156 -10.98 13.74 -5.02
CA GLY A 156 -12.27 13.35 -4.45
C GLY A 156 -12.18 12.42 -3.25
N VAL A 157 -11.06 11.71 -3.04
CA VAL A 157 -10.84 10.95 -1.80
C VAL A 157 -10.70 11.94 -0.64
N GLY A 158 -11.70 12.01 0.24
CA GLY A 158 -11.75 13.03 1.30
C GLY A 158 -11.94 14.47 0.80
N GLY A 159 -12.40 14.66 -0.45
CA GLY A 159 -12.66 15.99 -1.03
C GLY A 159 -11.43 16.77 -1.49
N THR A 160 -10.32 16.08 -1.71
CA THR A 160 -8.98 16.61 -2.03
C THR A 160 -8.76 16.79 -3.55
N ALA A 161 -7.84 17.68 -3.95
CA ALA A 161 -7.20 17.63 -5.26
C ALA A 161 -6.24 16.43 -5.37
N SER A 162 -5.99 15.97 -6.60
CA SER A 162 -5.04 14.88 -6.82
C SER A 162 -3.64 15.28 -6.32
N ARG A 163 -2.99 14.39 -5.58
CA ARG A 163 -1.65 14.61 -4.99
C ARG A 163 -0.82 13.35 -5.07
N LEU A 164 0.48 13.50 -5.26
CA LEU A 164 1.44 12.46 -4.94
C LEU A 164 1.98 12.73 -3.54
N PHE A 165 1.57 11.93 -2.57
CA PHE A 165 2.12 11.96 -1.22
C PHE A 165 3.37 11.11 -1.13
N PHE A 166 4.20 11.42 -0.15
CA PHE A 166 5.47 10.75 0.05
C PHE A 166 5.93 10.78 1.50
N CYS A 167 6.85 9.88 1.81
CA CYS A 167 7.70 9.94 3.00
C CYS A 167 9.14 9.59 2.65
N TRP A 168 10.10 10.14 3.38
CA TRP A 168 11.53 9.83 3.24
C TRP A 168 12.23 9.62 4.57
N ALA A 169 13.22 8.76 4.53
CA ALA A 169 14.02 8.38 5.68
C ALA A 169 15.43 7.97 5.29
N GLU A 170 16.27 7.89 6.32
CA GLU A 170 17.60 7.29 6.27
C GLU A 170 17.67 6.13 7.27
N HIS A 171 18.61 5.22 7.09
CA HIS A 171 18.67 4.00 7.89
C HIS A 171 18.91 4.25 9.39
N PHE A 172 19.80 5.20 9.71
CA PHE A 172 20.01 5.76 11.04
C PHE A 172 19.55 7.20 11.06
N GLN A 173 18.33 7.43 11.54
CA GLN A 173 17.65 8.69 11.36
C GLN A 173 17.58 9.48 12.66
N ASP A 174 17.97 10.75 12.56
CA ASP A 174 17.66 11.75 13.57
C ASP A 174 16.18 12.13 13.48
N ASN A 175 15.58 12.41 14.65
CA ASN A 175 14.16 12.77 14.70
C ASN A 175 13.89 14.04 13.87
N GLY A 176 12.90 13.98 12.98
CA GLY A 176 12.63 15.05 12.01
C GLY A 176 11.31 14.86 11.24
N PRO A 177 10.82 15.90 10.55
CA PRO A 177 9.69 15.75 9.65
C PRO A 177 10.11 14.91 8.43
N SER A 178 9.23 14.04 7.95
CA SER A 178 9.55 13.07 6.88
C SER A 178 8.50 12.98 5.77
N HIS A 179 7.29 13.51 5.98
CA HIS A 179 6.18 13.37 5.03
C HIS A 179 5.93 14.65 4.26
N GLY A 180 5.35 14.52 3.07
CA GLY A 180 4.94 15.67 2.26
C GLY A 180 4.08 15.25 1.09
N SER A 181 3.83 16.21 0.20
CA SER A 181 3.13 15.94 -1.07
C SER A 181 3.61 16.86 -2.17
N CYS A 182 3.40 16.46 -3.42
CA CYS A 182 3.58 17.32 -4.58
C CYS A 182 2.44 17.16 -5.59
N ASP A 183 2.45 18.02 -6.60
CA ASP A 183 1.63 17.82 -7.80
C ASP A 183 2.02 16.49 -8.49
N PRO A 184 1.05 15.69 -8.96
CA PRO A 184 1.33 14.49 -9.74
C PRO A 184 1.92 14.78 -11.14
N ASP A 185 1.83 16.00 -11.65
CA ASP A 185 2.68 16.49 -12.76
C ASP A 185 4.02 16.95 -12.18
N LEU A 186 5.00 16.04 -12.15
CA LEU A 186 6.27 16.17 -11.43
C LEU A 186 7.08 17.44 -11.77
N PRO A 187 7.08 17.97 -13.02
CA PRO A 187 7.69 19.25 -13.33
C PRO A 187 7.09 20.46 -12.59
N VAL A 188 5.83 20.37 -12.14
CA VAL A 188 5.18 21.46 -11.42
C VAL A 188 5.83 21.63 -10.05
N PRO A 189 6.34 22.83 -9.71
CA PRO A 189 7.01 23.08 -8.44
C PRO A 189 6.01 23.38 -7.32
N ASP A 190 4.96 22.57 -7.19
CA ASP A 190 4.01 22.63 -6.08
C ASP A 190 4.31 21.48 -5.11
N THR A 191 5.01 21.79 -4.03
CA THR A 191 5.42 20.81 -3.03
C THR A 191 5.12 21.36 -1.64
N ALA A 192 4.48 20.54 -0.81
CA ALA A 192 4.08 20.88 0.55
C ALA A 192 4.70 19.92 1.56
N GLY A 193 4.98 20.43 2.76
CA GLY A 193 5.78 19.75 3.78
C GLY A 193 7.14 20.43 4.02
N PRO A 194 8.08 19.76 4.70
CA PRO A 194 7.93 18.44 5.30
C PRO A 194 7.09 18.53 6.59
N TRP A 195 6.30 17.49 6.86
CA TRP A 195 5.42 17.39 8.04
C TRP A 195 5.91 16.31 9.01
N TRP A 196 5.51 16.43 10.27
CA TRP A 196 5.78 15.45 11.31
C TRP A 196 4.67 14.42 11.41
N VAL A 197 5.02 13.16 11.67
CA VAL A 197 4.11 12.20 12.29
C VAL A 197 4.43 12.22 13.78
N SER A 198 3.62 12.96 14.55
CA SER A 198 3.91 13.19 15.97
C SER A 198 3.54 11.99 16.85
N GLN A 199 4.12 11.92 18.04
CA GLN A 199 3.80 10.91 19.08
C GLN A 199 4.11 9.46 18.71
N VAL A 200 4.88 9.24 17.64
CA VAL A 200 5.44 7.95 17.25
C VAL A 200 6.95 8.09 17.07
N ASP A 201 7.68 6.99 17.21
CA ASP A 201 9.11 6.96 16.90
C ASP A 201 9.33 7.23 15.40
N ILE A 202 10.36 7.99 15.05
CA ILE A 202 10.71 8.25 13.64
C ILE A 202 11.02 6.96 12.89
N TYR A 203 11.54 5.94 13.58
CA TYR A 203 11.77 4.62 13.00
C TYR A 203 10.49 3.85 12.70
N ALA A 204 9.31 4.32 13.10
CA ALA A 204 8.05 3.62 12.90
C ALA A 204 7.21 4.16 11.71
N ALA A 205 7.58 5.27 11.09
CA ALA A 205 6.62 6.07 10.32
C ALA A 205 6.95 6.39 8.86
N ASN A 206 8.09 5.99 8.28
CA ASN A 206 8.59 6.65 7.06
C ASN A 206 9.30 5.76 6.03
N ASP A 207 8.75 4.57 5.76
CA ASP A 207 9.28 3.63 4.75
C ASP A 207 8.27 3.32 3.63
N TYR A 208 6.98 3.33 3.94
CA TYR A 208 5.93 3.12 2.95
C TYR A 208 4.73 4.00 3.23
N LEU A 209 3.93 4.19 2.18
CA LEU A 209 2.72 4.99 2.19
C LEU A 209 1.69 4.32 1.27
N PHE A 210 0.43 4.27 1.67
CA PHE A 210 -0.67 3.77 0.83
C PHE A 210 -2.02 4.31 1.30
N SER A 211 -3.02 4.35 0.42
CA SER A 211 -4.36 4.84 0.77
C SER A 211 -5.11 3.89 1.70
N ILE A 212 -5.91 4.47 2.61
CA ILE A 212 -6.92 3.77 3.41
C ILE A 212 -8.26 3.87 2.69
N PRO A 213 -9.06 2.79 2.56
CA PRO A 213 -10.37 2.84 1.93
C PRO A 213 -11.26 3.89 2.58
N GLU A 214 -11.86 4.76 1.75
CA GLU A 214 -12.61 5.92 2.22
C GLU A 214 -13.74 5.55 3.20
N GLN A 215 -14.49 4.49 2.89
CA GLN A 215 -15.59 4.02 3.75
C GLN A 215 -15.08 3.48 5.09
N TRP A 216 -13.89 2.87 5.13
CA TRP A 216 -13.26 2.46 6.37
C TRP A 216 -12.81 3.68 7.18
N SER A 217 -12.17 4.65 6.52
CA SER A 217 -11.71 5.90 7.13
C SER A 217 -12.86 6.67 7.78
N ILE A 218 -13.95 6.92 7.04
CA ILE A 218 -15.13 7.66 7.53
C ILE A 218 -15.70 7.02 8.81
N ARG A 219 -15.72 5.68 8.91
CA ARG A 219 -16.31 4.99 10.05
C ARG A 219 -15.38 4.90 11.25
N ASN A 220 -14.09 4.66 11.02
CA ASN A 220 -13.17 4.20 12.07
C ASN A 220 -12.09 5.24 12.43
N ALA A 221 -11.65 6.04 11.47
CA ALA A 221 -10.63 7.07 11.68
C ALA A 221 -10.91 8.31 10.80
N PRO A 222 -11.97 9.09 11.10
CA PRO A 222 -12.41 10.18 10.23
C PRO A 222 -11.27 11.14 9.88
N GLY A 223 -11.08 11.40 8.59
CA GLY A 223 -10.02 12.26 8.06
C GLY A 223 -8.69 11.56 7.82
N CYS A 224 -8.47 10.36 8.37
CA CYS A 224 -7.25 9.59 8.11
C CYS A 224 -7.42 8.74 6.84
N PHE A 225 -6.87 9.19 5.71
CA PHE A 225 -7.01 8.51 4.41
C PHE A 225 -5.68 7.98 3.85
N LEU A 226 -4.57 8.21 4.56
CA LEU A 226 -3.28 7.59 4.26
C LEU A 226 -2.89 6.66 5.39
N ALA A 227 -2.17 5.60 5.07
CA ALA A 227 -1.46 4.76 6.01
C ALA A 227 0.03 4.88 5.75
N THR A 228 0.82 5.02 6.80
CA THR A 228 2.27 4.99 6.75
C THR A 228 2.81 3.99 7.74
N GLY A 229 4.07 3.63 7.57
CA GLY A 229 4.78 2.83 8.55
C GLY A 229 6.23 2.67 8.12
N ARG A 230 6.97 1.91 8.92
CA ARG A 230 8.33 1.53 8.61
C ARG A 230 8.64 0.16 9.15
N PHE A 231 9.54 -0.51 8.45
CA PHE A 231 10.25 -1.63 9.00
C PHE A 231 11.74 -1.30 9.12
N ARG A 232 12.32 -1.65 10.26
CA ARG A 232 13.76 -1.62 10.49
C ARG A 232 14.19 -2.90 11.19
N ASP A 233 15.22 -3.53 10.64
CA ASP A 233 15.85 -4.72 11.19
C ASP A 233 16.33 -4.49 12.62
N GLY A 234 16.50 -5.59 13.35
CA GLY A 234 16.79 -5.54 14.79
C GLY A 234 15.59 -5.12 15.64
N GLY A 235 14.45 -4.80 15.06
CA GLY A 235 13.19 -4.51 15.78
C GLY A 235 13.10 -3.09 16.28
N TRP A 236 13.90 -2.18 15.73
CA TRP A 236 13.96 -0.78 16.17
C TRP A 236 12.68 0.00 15.82
N SER A 237 12.06 -0.30 14.67
CA SER A 237 10.76 0.24 14.28
C SER A 237 9.58 -0.42 14.99
N GLY A 238 9.84 -1.47 15.78
CA GLY A 238 8.85 -2.44 16.24
C GLY A 238 9.19 -3.85 15.77
N GLN A 239 8.88 -4.85 16.60
CA GLN A 239 9.10 -6.26 16.31
C GLN A 239 7.99 -6.85 15.39
N GLY A 240 7.79 -6.21 14.23
CA GLY A 240 6.79 -6.51 13.19
C GLY A 240 6.59 -5.31 12.24
N PRO A 241 5.73 -5.39 11.21
CA PRO A 241 5.37 -4.22 10.41
C PRO A 241 4.59 -3.19 11.26
N VAL A 242 4.63 -1.92 10.84
CA VAL A 242 3.91 -0.82 11.49
C VAL A 242 2.83 -0.30 10.57
N LEU A 243 1.68 0.08 11.12
CA LEU A 243 0.61 0.75 10.40
C LEU A 243 0.09 1.92 11.23
N ILE A 244 0.27 3.12 10.72
CA ILE A 244 -0.22 4.35 11.32
C ILE A 244 -1.12 5.03 10.30
N ALA A 245 -2.40 5.20 10.65
CA ALA A 245 -3.33 6.00 9.85
C ALA A 245 -3.01 7.48 10.03
N LEU A 246 -2.93 8.22 8.93
CA LEU A 246 -2.58 9.63 8.86
C LEU A 246 -3.69 10.44 8.24
N ASN A 247 -3.97 11.59 8.86
CA ASN A 247 -4.71 12.69 8.24
C ASN A 247 -3.70 13.73 7.75
N PRO A 248 -3.39 13.78 6.45
CA PRO A 248 -2.47 14.76 5.89
C PRO A 248 -3.09 16.17 5.72
N GLY A 249 -4.33 16.37 6.19
CA GLY A 249 -5.07 17.62 6.04
C GLY A 249 -5.77 17.78 4.68
N ASN A 250 -6.28 18.98 4.42
CA ASN A 250 -6.88 19.32 3.14
C ASN A 250 -5.76 19.60 2.11
N THR A 251 -5.72 18.86 1.01
CA THR A 251 -4.70 19.01 -0.03
C THR A 251 -4.75 20.34 -0.80
N ASP A 252 -5.92 20.99 -0.84
CA ASP A 252 -6.09 22.31 -1.47
C ASP A 252 -5.48 23.41 -0.61
N THR A 253 -5.38 23.17 0.69
CA THR A 253 -4.76 24.05 1.69
C THR A 253 -3.88 23.21 2.61
N PRO A 254 -2.77 22.67 2.09
CA PRO A 254 -1.95 21.71 2.83
C PRO A 254 -1.41 22.32 4.13
N PRO A 255 -1.14 21.51 5.16
CA PRO A 255 -0.51 22.01 6.38
C PRO A 255 0.80 22.73 6.10
N ALA A 256 1.14 23.72 6.92
CA ALA A 256 2.39 24.45 6.79
C ALA A 256 3.61 23.53 7.04
N PRO A 257 4.79 23.82 6.46
CA PRO A 257 6.00 23.08 6.77
C PRO A 257 6.28 23.04 8.28
N GLY A 258 6.61 21.85 8.80
CA GLY A 258 6.87 21.63 10.23
C GLY A 258 5.63 21.40 11.10
N GLU A 259 4.43 21.43 10.54
CA GLU A 259 3.20 21.02 11.25
C GLU A 259 3.19 19.52 11.55
N ALA A 260 2.48 19.15 12.60
CA ALA A 260 2.25 17.75 12.98
C ALA A 260 0.94 17.23 12.37
N LEU A 261 1.01 16.08 11.72
CA LEU A 261 -0.15 15.38 11.20
C LEU A 261 -0.85 14.63 12.33
N ASP A 262 -2.18 14.74 12.35
CA ASP A 262 -3.04 13.88 13.15
C ASP A 262 -2.84 12.44 12.70
N ASN A 263 -2.62 11.54 13.65
CA ASN A 263 -2.34 10.15 13.36
C ASN A 263 -2.95 9.20 14.38
N ARG A 264 -3.08 7.93 13.97
CA ARG A 264 -3.60 6.85 14.80
C ARG A 264 -2.84 5.55 14.50
N PRO A 265 -2.02 5.05 15.44
CA PRO A 265 -1.44 3.72 15.32
C PRO A 265 -2.53 2.64 15.26
N LEU A 266 -2.44 1.77 14.26
CA LEU A 266 -3.33 0.63 14.03
C LEU A 266 -2.59 -0.70 14.20
N ILE A 267 -1.32 -0.75 13.79
CA ILE A 267 -0.38 -1.84 14.08
C ILE A 267 0.89 -1.19 14.62
N LEU A 268 1.25 -1.48 15.87
CA LEU A 268 2.47 -0.98 16.50
C LEU A 268 2.93 -1.96 17.59
N TYR A 269 3.87 -2.81 17.22
CA TYR A 269 4.56 -3.74 18.12
C TYR A 269 5.64 -3.04 18.93
N ASP A 270 6.07 -3.67 20.02
CA ASP A 270 7.14 -3.13 20.86
C ASP A 270 8.46 -3.04 20.09
N SER A 271 9.20 -1.95 20.32
CA SER A 271 10.55 -1.76 19.79
C SER A 271 11.58 -2.38 20.72
N SER A 272 12.56 -3.10 20.17
CA SER A 272 13.67 -3.68 20.94
C SER A 272 14.54 -2.62 21.62
N GLU A 273 14.58 -1.39 21.08
CA GLU A 273 15.32 -0.26 21.68
C GLU A 273 14.73 0.19 23.01
N THR A 274 13.43 -0.01 23.22
CA THR A 274 12.71 0.48 24.41
C THR A 274 12.23 -0.64 25.32
N ALA A 275 11.88 -1.80 24.76
CA ALA A 275 11.21 -2.88 25.47
C ALA A 275 12.10 -4.11 25.74
N GLY A 276 13.30 -4.21 25.13
CA GLY A 276 14.15 -5.39 25.27
C GLY A 276 13.43 -6.67 24.81
N GLU A 277 13.30 -7.67 25.70
CA GLU A 277 12.45 -8.84 25.46
C GLU A 277 10.96 -8.49 25.70
N SER A 278 10.16 -8.48 24.64
CA SER A 278 8.72 -8.23 24.70
C SER A 278 7.91 -9.43 24.22
N SER A 279 6.72 -9.60 24.80
CA SER A 279 5.68 -10.50 24.29
C SER A 279 4.71 -9.82 23.32
N ARG A 280 4.85 -8.52 23.07
CA ARG A 280 3.99 -7.69 22.20
C ARG A 280 4.62 -7.54 20.82
N THR A 281 4.86 -8.69 20.19
CA THR A 281 5.58 -8.82 18.92
C THR A 281 4.71 -9.58 17.91
N MET A 282 5.05 -9.46 16.63
CA MET A 282 4.41 -10.26 15.60
C MET A 282 4.76 -11.74 15.80
N GLU A 283 3.77 -12.62 15.65
CA GLU A 283 3.99 -14.07 15.72
C GLU A 283 5.02 -14.51 14.67
N GLY A 284 6.04 -15.24 15.11
CA GLY A 284 7.13 -15.68 14.25
C GLY A 284 8.04 -14.56 13.75
N TYR A 285 8.06 -13.40 14.42
CA TYR A 285 9.00 -12.31 14.17
C TYR A 285 10.47 -12.75 14.25
N HIS A 286 11.26 -12.34 13.27
CA HIS A 286 12.72 -12.40 13.31
C HIS A 286 13.32 -10.99 13.21
N HIS A 287 14.45 -10.77 13.87
CA HIS A 287 15.19 -9.50 13.74
C HIS A 287 15.68 -9.23 12.31
N SER A 288 15.76 -10.26 11.48
CA SER A 288 16.12 -10.20 10.07
C SER A 288 14.91 -10.18 9.13
N ASP A 289 13.67 -10.09 9.62
CA ASP A 289 12.52 -9.82 8.73
C ASP A 289 12.76 -8.47 8.01
N GLU A 290 12.04 -8.20 6.92
CA GLU A 290 12.04 -6.94 6.18
C GLU A 290 10.65 -6.71 5.58
N TRP A 291 10.07 -5.51 5.73
CA TRP A 291 8.80 -5.14 5.08
C TRP A 291 8.96 -3.81 4.35
N THR A 292 8.99 -3.88 3.01
CA THR A 292 9.43 -2.80 2.10
C THR A 292 8.26 -2.10 1.41
N GLY A 293 7.02 -2.55 1.66
CA GLY A 293 5.82 -1.93 1.16
C GLY A 293 4.57 -2.49 1.81
N GLY A 294 3.43 -1.84 1.55
CA GLY A 294 2.14 -2.36 1.94
C GLY A 294 1.00 -1.78 1.10
N ALA A 295 -0.16 -2.38 1.21
CA ALA A 295 -1.37 -1.91 0.56
C ALA A 295 -2.61 -2.28 1.39
N TRP A 296 -3.63 -1.42 1.35
CA TRP A 296 -4.94 -1.73 1.90
C TRP A 296 -5.87 -2.20 0.77
N ILE A 297 -6.08 -3.51 0.70
CA ILE A 297 -6.90 -4.13 -0.33
C ILE A 297 -8.38 -4.03 0.08
N ASP A 298 -9.12 -3.27 -0.72
CA ASP A 298 -10.58 -3.19 -0.70
C ASP A 298 -11.13 -3.46 -2.11
N TYR A 299 -11.40 -4.73 -2.40
CA TYR A 299 -11.88 -5.18 -3.71
C TYR A 299 -12.99 -6.20 -3.54
N SER A 300 -14.25 -5.77 -3.70
CA SER A 300 -15.44 -6.58 -3.35
C SER A 300 -15.38 -8.03 -3.88
N PRO A 301 -15.58 -9.06 -3.03
CA PRO A 301 -15.85 -9.01 -1.58
C PRO A 301 -14.59 -9.04 -0.68
N PHE A 302 -13.39 -9.08 -1.27
CA PHE A 302 -12.11 -9.32 -0.60
C PHE A 302 -11.56 -8.10 0.15
N ARG A 303 -11.06 -8.34 1.36
CA ARG A 303 -10.44 -7.33 2.23
C ARG A 303 -9.16 -7.87 2.86
N ALA A 304 -8.09 -7.07 2.88
CA ALA A 304 -6.87 -7.31 3.63
C ALA A 304 -6.06 -6.02 3.77
N VAL A 305 -5.25 -5.90 4.82
CA VAL A 305 -4.04 -5.06 4.76
C VAL A 305 -2.87 -5.99 4.49
N VAL A 306 -2.07 -5.69 3.49
CA VAL A 306 -0.91 -6.52 3.12
C VAL A 306 0.39 -5.78 3.32
N PHE A 307 1.44 -6.51 3.70
CA PHE A 307 2.81 -6.04 3.71
C PHE A 307 3.67 -6.96 2.86
N VAL A 308 4.52 -6.38 2.02
CA VAL A 308 5.42 -7.12 1.12
C VAL A 308 6.85 -7.00 1.64
N GLY A 309 7.65 -8.05 1.47
CA GLY A 309 9.05 -8.01 1.88
C GLY A 309 9.71 -9.39 1.99
N THR A 310 10.73 -9.46 2.83
CA THR A 310 11.58 -10.65 3.03
C THR A 310 11.41 -11.18 4.44
N LYS A 311 11.04 -12.45 4.60
CA LYS A 311 10.84 -13.08 5.90
C LYS A 311 12.01 -13.99 6.28
N GLY A 312 12.59 -13.78 7.46
CA GLY A 312 13.57 -14.69 8.05
C GLY A 312 12.92 -15.96 8.60
N ARG A 313 13.62 -17.09 8.49
CA ARG A 313 13.17 -18.40 8.98
C ARG A 313 14.30 -19.21 9.61
N GLY A 314 13.95 -20.06 10.56
CA GLY A 314 14.89 -20.94 11.26
C GLY A 314 15.52 -20.25 12.47
N ASN A 315 16.81 -20.42 12.67
CA ASN A 315 17.56 -19.65 13.66
C ASN A 315 17.77 -18.22 13.15
N CYS A 316 17.83 -17.25 14.06
CA CYS A 316 18.10 -15.84 13.78
C CYS A 316 19.32 -15.39 14.60
N TRP A 317 20.25 -14.63 14.01
CA TRP A 317 21.46 -14.14 14.69
C TRP A 317 21.93 -12.79 14.17
N TYR A 318 22.75 -12.11 14.95
CA TYR A 318 23.52 -10.95 14.50
C TYR A 318 24.95 -11.37 14.18
N GLY A 319 25.40 -11.12 12.96
CA GLY A 319 26.70 -11.60 12.47
C GLY A 319 26.79 -11.48 10.95
N ASP A 320 27.38 -12.48 10.30
CA ASP A 320 27.39 -12.62 8.84
C ASP A 320 26.69 -13.93 8.43
N ARG A 321 26.68 -14.23 7.13
CA ARG A 321 26.06 -15.44 6.57
C ARG A 321 26.50 -16.73 7.26
N ASP A 322 27.74 -16.78 7.76
CA ASP A 322 28.33 -18.00 8.32
C ASP A 322 28.05 -18.14 9.83
N GLY A 323 27.42 -17.14 10.46
CA GLY A 323 26.97 -17.21 11.84
C GLY A 323 27.27 -15.94 12.67
N PRO A 324 27.10 -16.03 14.00
CA PRO A 324 27.42 -14.93 14.90
C PRO A 324 28.92 -14.56 14.85
N CYS A 325 29.21 -13.28 14.64
CA CYS A 325 30.58 -12.75 14.62
C CYS A 325 30.64 -11.33 15.16
N GLN A 326 31.76 -10.99 15.80
CA GLN A 326 32.09 -9.61 16.17
C GLN A 326 32.84 -8.91 15.02
N ASP A 327 33.87 -9.58 14.49
CA ASP A 327 34.67 -9.16 13.35
C ASP A 327 34.32 -10.04 12.14
N CYS A 328 33.18 -9.74 11.53
CA CYS A 328 32.65 -10.49 10.40
C CYS A 328 33.52 -10.32 9.14
N ARG A 329 33.57 -11.37 8.31
CA ARG A 329 34.35 -11.32 7.06
C ARG A 329 33.52 -10.83 5.88
N GLY A 330 32.20 -10.99 5.98
CA GLY A 330 31.22 -10.57 4.99
C GLY A 330 30.32 -9.45 5.48
N GLU A 331 29.18 -9.32 4.81
CA GLU A 331 28.13 -8.36 5.18
C GLU A 331 27.59 -8.69 6.57
N ARG A 332 27.69 -7.69 7.45
CA ARG A 332 27.26 -7.82 8.83
C ARG A 332 25.84 -7.29 8.99
N GLY A 333 24.99 -8.05 9.66
CA GLY A 333 23.62 -7.65 9.93
C GLY A 333 22.85 -8.72 10.69
N TRP A 334 21.52 -8.64 10.66
CA TRP A 334 20.64 -9.69 11.15
C TRP A 334 20.42 -10.75 10.07
N TRP A 335 20.77 -11.99 10.40
CA TRP A 335 20.69 -13.13 9.51
C TRP A 335 19.72 -14.18 10.04
N SER A 336 19.21 -15.00 9.11
CA SER A 336 18.45 -16.20 9.40
C SER A 336 18.99 -17.40 8.62
N ASP A 337 18.61 -18.62 9.01
CA ASP A 337 19.00 -19.84 8.28
C ASP A 337 18.54 -19.79 6.81
N ARG A 338 17.39 -19.14 6.55
CA ARG A 338 16.92 -18.81 5.21
C ARG A 338 16.00 -17.59 5.20
N PHE A 339 15.77 -17.06 4.00
CA PHE A 339 14.84 -16.00 3.71
C PHE A 339 13.80 -16.45 2.69
N GLU A 340 12.59 -15.92 2.82
CA GLU A 340 11.46 -16.15 1.91
C GLU A 340 10.83 -14.80 1.54
N GLY A 341 10.78 -14.48 0.25
CA GLY A 341 10.05 -13.32 -0.26
C GLY A 341 8.56 -13.58 -0.22
N GLY A 342 7.77 -12.64 0.27
CA GLY A 342 6.34 -12.85 0.35
C GLY A 342 5.48 -11.69 0.82
N VAL A 343 4.19 -12.02 0.98
CA VAL A 343 3.12 -11.08 1.34
C VAL A 343 2.48 -11.54 2.66
N LEU A 344 2.52 -10.70 3.69
CA LEU A 344 1.75 -10.87 4.92
C LEU A 344 0.33 -10.34 4.75
N PHE A 345 -0.64 -10.95 5.43
CA PHE A 345 -2.04 -10.54 5.38
C PHE A 345 -2.58 -10.29 6.78
N TYR A 346 -3.10 -9.08 7.02
CA TYR A 346 -3.78 -8.66 8.24
C TYR A 346 -5.26 -8.42 7.98
N ASP A 347 -6.09 -8.68 8.99
CA ASP A 347 -7.55 -8.52 8.91
C ASP A 347 -7.95 -7.06 9.21
N PRO A 348 -8.55 -6.33 8.24
CA PRO A 348 -8.99 -4.96 8.48
C PRO A 348 -9.99 -4.83 9.63
N HIS A 349 -10.74 -5.88 9.96
CA HIS A 349 -11.66 -5.87 11.10
C HIS A 349 -10.92 -5.81 12.45
N GLU A 350 -9.73 -6.39 12.58
CA GLU A 350 -8.91 -6.22 13.79
C GLU A 350 -8.46 -4.76 13.94
N LEU A 351 -8.17 -4.09 12.81
CA LEU A 351 -7.80 -2.67 12.80
C LEU A 351 -8.99 -1.76 13.15
N GLU A 352 -10.23 -2.17 12.85
CA GLU A 352 -11.44 -1.48 13.30
C GLU A 352 -11.57 -1.52 14.83
N ALA A 353 -11.23 -2.66 15.46
CA ALA A 353 -11.23 -2.79 16.91
C ALA A 353 -10.17 -1.87 17.54
N VAL A 354 -8.96 -1.81 16.96
CA VAL A 354 -7.90 -0.89 17.40
C VAL A 354 -8.35 0.57 17.25
N ALA A 355 -8.91 0.94 16.10
CA ALA A 355 -9.36 2.30 15.84
C ALA A 355 -10.47 2.77 16.80
N ARG A 356 -11.29 1.84 17.31
CA ARG A 356 -12.32 2.07 18.33
C ARG A 356 -11.81 2.00 19.78
N GLY A 357 -10.54 1.63 19.99
CA GLY A 357 -9.97 1.44 21.32
C GLY A 357 -10.43 0.16 22.03
N GLU A 358 -10.96 -0.80 21.27
CA GLU A 358 -11.41 -2.12 21.74
C GLU A 358 -10.27 -3.15 21.76
N ALA A 359 -9.17 -2.87 21.04
CA ALA A 359 -7.92 -3.63 21.03
C ALA A 359 -6.72 -2.67 21.06
N ALA A 360 -5.57 -3.15 21.50
CA ALA A 360 -4.32 -2.39 21.46
C ALA A 360 -3.62 -2.52 20.10
N PRO A 361 -2.81 -1.54 19.66
CA PRO A 361 -2.10 -1.61 18.38
C PRO A 361 -1.12 -2.79 18.21
N HIS A 362 -0.73 -3.48 19.28
CA HIS A 362 0.12 -4.68 19.20
C HIS A 362 -0.68 -5.99 19.16
N ASP A 363 -2.01 -5.92 19.25
CA ASP A 363 -2.88 -7.10 19.24
C ASP A 363 -3.12 -7.70 17.84
N PRO A 364 -3.26 -6.91 16.75
CA PRO A 364 -3.46 -7.48 15.42
C PRO A 364 -2.30 -8.39 15.03
N GLN A 365 -2.60 -9.52 14.39
CA GLN A 365 -1.61 -10.50 13.94
C GLN A 365 -1.86 -10.89 12.47
N PRO A 366 -0.82 -11.26 11.72
CA PRO A 366 -1.02 -11.71 10.35
C PRO A 366 -1.74 -13.06 10.36
N TYR A 367 -2.80 -13.21 9.57
CA TYR A 367 -3.55 -14.47 9.45
C TYR A 367 -3.04 -15.39 8.33
N ALA A 368 -2.20 -14.87 7.43
CA ALA A 368 -1.59 -15.64 6.34
C ALA A 368 -0.27 -15.02 5.87
N PHE A 369 0.55 -15.84 5.21
CA PHE A 369 1.74 -15.43 4.48
C PHE A 369 1.79 -16.17 3.14
N MET A 370 1.98 -15.44 2.04
CA MET A 370 2.15 -16.00 0.69
C MET A 370 3.62 -15.88 0.28
N VAL A 371 4.29 -17.02 0.09
CA VAL A 371 5.66 -17.07 -0.45
C VAL A 371 5.60 -16.91 -1.98
N VAL A 372 6.48 -16.11 -2.57
CA VAL A 372 6.50 -15.84 -4.02
C VAL A 372 7.83 -16.15 -4.71
N ASP A 373 8.82 -16.69 -3.98
CA ASP A 373 10.16 -16.97 -4.51
C ASP A 373 10.19 -17.84 -5.78
N GLU A 374 9.14 -18.64 -6.03
CA GLU A 374 9.06 -19.49 -7.21
C GLU A 374 9.00 -18.71 -8.55
N VAL A 375 8.52 -17.46 -8.51
CA VAL A 375 8.40 -16.59 -9.69
C VAL A 375 9.47 -15.49 -9.76
N LEU A 376 10.28 -15.34 -8.71
CA LEU A 376 11.38 -14.36 -8.66
C LEU A 376 12.54 -14.78 -9.58
N LEU A 377 13.23 -13.79 -10.12
CA LEU A 377 14.27 -13.93 -11.14
C LEU A 377 15.69 -13.86 -10.58
N HIS A 378 15.90 -13.12 -9.51
CA HIS A 378 17.20 -12.80 -8.94
C HIS A 378 17.60 -13.68 -7.76
N VAL A 379 16.64 -14.37 -7.12
CA VAL A 379 16.92 -15.19 -5.94
C VAL A 379 17.74 -16.42 -6.32
N ASP A 380 19.00 -16.48 -5.89
CA ASP A 380 19.96 -17.54 -6.22
C ASP A 380 20.41 -18.36 -5.01
N SER A 381 20.09 -17.91 -3.80
CA SER A 381 20.50 -18.51 -2.54
C SER A 381 19.39 -18.47 -1.50
N ILE A 382 19.30 -19.50 -0.68
CA ILE A 382 18.32 -19.57 0.42
C ILE A 382 18.58 -18.53 1.52
N GLN A 383 19.81 -17.99 1.62
CA GLN A 383 20.18 -16.97 2.60
C GLN A 383 20.33 -15.57 1.97
N GLN A 384 19.78 -15.36 0.78
CA GLN A 384 19.80 -14.04 0.14
C GLN A 384 18.83 -13.07 0.83
N TRP A 385 19.24 -11.81 1.03
CA TRP A 385 18.36 -10.74 1.51
C TRP A 385 17.63 -10.04 0.36
N HIS A 386 16.71 -9.12 0.70
CA HIS A 386 16.09 -8.20 -0.25
C HIS A 386 15.36 -8.91 -1.42
N HIS A 387 14.47 -9.86 -1.11
CA HIS A 387 13.72 -10.56 -2.14
C HIS A 387 12.68 -9.65 -2.81
N LEU A 388 12.00 -8.80 -2.03
CA LEU A 388 10.93 -7.94 -2.50
C LEU A 388 11.14 -6.48 -2.10
N GLY A 389 10.74 -5.61 -3.01
CA GLY A 389 10.68 -4.17 -2.89
C GLY A 389 9.29 -3.62 -2.58
N PRO A 390 9.06 -2.31 -2.82
CA PRO A 390 7.76 -1.70 -2.63
C PRO A 390 6.69 -2.29 -3.55
N CYS A 391 5.44 -2.08 -3.16
CA CYS A 391 4.27 -2.47 -3.94
C CYS A 391 3.34 -1.30 -4.23
N ALA A 392 2.51 -1.46 -5.26
CA ALA A 392 1.43 -0.54 -5.62
C ALA A 392 0.13 -1.33 -5.83
N TRP A 393 -0.99 -0.72 -5.47
CA TRP A 393 -2.32 -1.33 -5.58
C TRP A 393 -3.17 -0.62 -6.62
N ASP A 394 -3.69 -1.37 -7.58
CA ASP A 394 -4.74 -0.93 -8.51
C ASP A 394 -6.11 -1.37 -7.97
N PRO A 395 -6.86 -0.46 -7.32
CA PRO A 395 -8.17 -0.77 -6.76
C PRO A 395 -9.26 -0.96 -7.81
N ILE A 396 -9.03 -0.54 -9.06
CA ILE A 396 -10.03 -0.59 -10.14
C ILE A 396 -10.04 -1.99 -10.76
N HIS A 397 -8.85 -2.53 -11.05
CA HIS A 397 -8.71 -3.83 -11.72
C HIS A 397 -8.33 -4.96 -10.79
N GLY A 398 -8.07 -4.66 -9.51
CA GLY A 398 -7.76 -5.63 -8.48
C GLY A 398 -6.35 -6.21 -8.61
N ILE A 399 -5.36 -5.38 -8.98
CA ILE A 399 -3.99 -5.82 -9.29
C ILE A 399 -3.01 -5.25 -8.25
N LEU A 400 -2.22 -6.13 -7.65
CA LEU A 400 -1.08 -5.80 -6.80
C LEU A 400 0.20 -5.90 -7.62
N TYR A 401 0.92 -4.80 -7.74
CA TYR A 401 2.24 -4.74 -8.36
C TYR A 401 3.32 -4.77 -7.28
N ILE A 402 4.35 -5.59 -7.42
CA ILE A 402 5.46 -5.68 -6.45
C ILE A 402 6.79 -5.63 -7.20
N SER A 403 7.71 -4.81 -6.71
CA SER A 403 9.06 -4.72 -7.26
C SER A 403 9.93 -5.88 -6.80
N GLU A 404 10.67 -6.50 -7.71
CA GLU A 404 11.81 -7.38 -7.40
C GLU A 404 13.11 -6.62 -7.71
N PRO A 405 13.94 -6.30 -6.69
CA PRO A 405 15.20 -5.60 -6.92
C PRO A 405 16.22 -6.48 -7.64
N MET A 406 17.09 -5.85 -8.45
CA MET A 406 18.23 -6.51 -9.11
C MET A 406 17.88 -7.65 -10.08
N ALA A 407 16.61 -7.78 -10.47
CA ALA A 407 16.12 -8.80 -11.41
C ALA A 407 16.53 -8.56 -12.87
N ASP A 408 16.83 -7.31 -13.25
CA ASP A 408 17.29 -6.93 -14.59
C ASP A 408 18.63 -6.18 -14.49
N TYR A 409 19.69 -6.94 -14.24
CA TYR A 409 21.01 -6.45 -13.85
C TYR A 409 20.95 -5.64 -12.55
N ALA A 410 21.17 -4.33 -12.62
CA ALA A 410 21.04 -3.44 -11.46
C ALA A 410 19.63 -2.90 -11.28
N ARG A 411 18.67 -3.21 -12.16
CA ARG A 411 17.32 -2.61 -12.14
C ARG A 411 16.30 -3.59 -11.57
N SER A 412 15.20 -3.04 -11.10
CA SER A 412 14.04 -3.83 -10.70
C SER A 412 13.24 -4.38 -11.89
N VAL A 413 12.49 -5.44 -11.62
CA VAL A 413 11.36 -5.93 -12.43
C VAL A 413 10.08 -5.76 -11.60
N ILE A 414 8.95 -5.47 -12.23
CA ILE A 414 7.66 -5.34 -11.55
C ILE A 414 6.82 -6.57 -11.85
N HIS A 415 6.44 -7.28 -10.81
CA HIS A 415 5.56 -8.45 -10.86
C HIS A 415 4.12 -8.04 -10.59
N ALA A 416 3.15 -8.74 -11.17
CA ALA A 416 1.73 -8.46 -11.03
C ALA A 416 0.94 -9.66 -10.54
N TRP A 417 0.09 -9.46 -9.54
CA TRP A 417 -0.90 -10.44 -9.06
C TRP A 417 -2.30 -9.83 -9.09
N LYS A 418 -3.29 -10.60 -9.54
CA LYS A 418 -4.68 -10.16 -9.63
C LYS A 418 -5.58 -10.97 -8.72
N ILE A 419 -6.55 -10.30 -8.10
CA ILE A 419 -7.62 -10.97 -7.36
C ILE A 419 -8.59 -11.64 -8.36
N ARG A 420 -8.86 -12.93 -8.14
CA ARG A 420 -9.72 -13.77 -9.01
C ARG A 420 -11.21 -13.49 -8.93
#